data_AF-A0A2V6QDX7-F1
#
_entry.id   AF-A0A2V6QDX7-F1
#
_cell.length_a   1.000
_cell.length_b   1.000
_cell.length_c   1.000
_cell.angle_alpha   90.00
_cell.angle_beta   90.00
_cell.angle_gamma   90.00
#
_symmetry.space_group_name_H-M   'P 1'
#
loop_
_entity.id
_entity.type
_entity.pdbx_description
1 polymer ?
#
loop_
_entity_poly.entity_id
_entity_poly.type
_entity_poly.pdbx_seq_one_letter_code
_entity_poly.pdbx_strand_id
1 'polypeptide(L)'
;MAATTAWLLFVLGVGHVVYGFVKFREPLLSGLAAGVVGQFTSPEVRRTAFWFVMFGALLMLAGQVAIHAVGINDLYLLRLVGVNLLVVSAVGLVALPKSPFLAGALISALIVAASYRII
;
A
#
# COMPACT_ATOMS: atom_id res chain seq x y z
N MET A 1 -15.50 4.06 13.88
CA MET A 1 -14.36 3.18 13.55
C MET A 1 -13.82 3.43 12.14
N ALA A 2 -14.66 3.82 11.17
CA ALA A 2 -14.26 4.12 9.78
C ALA A 2 -13.01 5.02 9.63
N ALA A 3 -12.89 6.10 10.41
CA ALA A 3 -11.72 6.99 10.37
C ALA A 3 -10.43 6.28 10.77
N THR A 4 -10.45 5.53 11.88
CA THR A 4 -9.31 4.71 12.33
C THR A 4 -8.91 3.70 11.27
N THR A 5 -9.89 3.02 10.66
CA THR A 5 -9.64 2.04 9.61
C THR A 5 -9.01 2.66 8.35
N ALA A 6 -9.44 3.86 7.95
CA ALA A 6 -8.85 4.58 6.82
C ALA A 6 -7.38 4.96 7.09
N TRP A 7 -7.05 5.35 8.32
CA TRP A 7 -5.67 5.63 8.73
C TRP A 7 -4.76 4.39 8.70
N LEU A 8 -5.29 3.18 8.96
CA LEU A 8 -4.49 1.95 8.89
C LEU A 8 -3.86 1.75 7.50
N LEU A 9 -4.58 2.09 6.43
CA LEU A 9 -4.06 1.98 5.06
C LEU A 9 -2.93 2.97 4.80
N PHE A 10 -3.07 4.22 5.27
CA PHE A 10 -2.01 5.22 5.17
C PHE A 10 -0.75 4.79 5.94
N VAL A 11 -0.93 4.33 7.19
CA VAL A 11 0.16 3.86 8.04
C VAL A 11 0.84 2.62 7.45
N LEU A 12 0.08 1.71 6.83
CA LEU A 12 0.64 0.57 6.09
C LEU A 12 1.54 1.07 4.96
N GLY A 13 1.11 2.07 4.20
CA GLY A 13 1.94 2.70 3.16
C GLY A 13 3.24 3.29 3.70
N VAL A 14 3.17 4.03 4.82
CA VAL A 14 4.36 4.56 5.51
C VAL A 14 5.29 3.41 5.95
N GLY A 15 4.75 2.37 6.58
CA GLY A 15 5.51 1.19 7.00
C GLY A 15 6.18 0.49 5.82
N HIS A 16 5.51 0.42 4.67
CA HIS A 16 6.04 -0.16 3.44
C HIS A 16 7.23 0.64 2.90
N VAL A 17 7.12 1.97 2.85
CA VAL A 17 8.22 2.86 2.46
C VAL A 17 9.40 2.71 3.42
N VAL A 18 9.16 2.84 4.73
CA VAL A 18 10.21 2.75 5.75
C VAL A 18 10.92 1.40 5.69
N TYR A 19 10.16 0.30 5.67
CA TYR A 19 10.74 -1.03 5.53
C TYR A 19 11.53 -1.18 4.22
N GLY A 20 11.01 -0.63 3.10
CA GLY A 20 11.68 -0.65 1.80
C GLY A 20 13.05 0.03 1.84
N PHE A 21 13.11 1.21 2.45
CA PHE A 21 14.37 1.94 2.64
C PHE A 21 15.35 1.20 3.55
N VAL A 22 14.88 0.58 4.64
CA VAL A 22 15.74 -0.21 5.54
C VAL A 22 16.25 -1.46 4.84
N LYS A 23 15.36 -2.21 4.19
CA LYS A 23 15.67 -3.50 3.55
C LYS A 23 16.53 -3.36 2.29
N PHE A 24 16.25 -2.34 1.47
CA PHE A 24 16.88 -2.13 0.17
C PHE A 24 17.75 -0.88 0.11
N ARG A 25 18.31 -0.46 1.26
CA ARG A 25 19.14 0.74 1.38
C ARG A 25 20.22 0.83 0.29
N GLU A 26 21.02 -0.22 0.14
CA GLU A 26 22.13 -0.24 -0.84
C GLU A 26 21.65 -0.20 -2.30
N PRO A 27 20.69 -1.03 -2.75
CA PRO A 27 20.11 -0.90 -4.09
C PRO A 27 19.56 0.49 -4.40
N LEU A 28 18.84 1.10 -3.45
CA LEU A 28 18.24 2.42 -3.63
C LEU A 28 19.31 3.51 -3.73
N LEU A 29 20.26 3.55 -2.78
CA LEU A 29 21.33 4.56 -2.77
C LEU A 29 22.26 4.41 -3.96
N SER A 30 22.61 3.19 -4.35
CA SER A 30 23.46 2.95 -5.52
C SER A 30 22.77 3.31 -6.83
N GLY A 31 21.45 3.11 -6.93
CA GLY A 31 20.64 3.59 -8.04
C GLY A 31 20.68 5.11 -8.13
N LEU A 32 20.38 5.80 -7.03
CA LEU A 32 20.43 7.27 -6.95
C LEU A 32 21.82 7.84 -7.30
N ALA A 33 22.89 7.22 -6.79
CA ALA A 33 24.27 7.63 -7.06
C ALA A 33 24.66 7.45 -8.54
N ALA A 34 24.05 6.51 -9.25
CA ALA A 34 24.28 6.28 -10.67
C ALA A 34 23.44 7.19 -11.59
N GLY A 35 22.56 8.03 -11.01
CA GLY A 35 21.56 8.82 -11.73
C GLY A 35 20.14 8.25 -11.58
N VAL A 36 19.09 9.04 -11.76
CA VAL A 36 17.71 8.54 -11.55
C VAL A 36 17.17 7.86 -12.82
N VAL A 37 17.45 8.43 -13.99
CA VAL A 37 16.86 7.99 -15.25
C VAL A 37 17.52 6.68 -15.71
N GLY A 38 16.71 5.63 -15.86
CA GLY A 38 17.14 4.32 -16.36
C GLY A 38 17.88 3.42 -15.36
N GLN A 39 18.30 3.93 -14.19
CA GLN A 39 19.20 3.21 -13.27
C GLN A 39 18.52 2.15 -12.38
N PHE A 40 17.20 2.09 -12.40
CA PHE A 40 16.40 1.09 -11.68
C PHE A 40 15.91 -0.04 -12.61
N THR A 41 16.36 -0.08 -13.86
CA THR A 41 16.03 -1.18 -14.79
C THR A 41 16.86 -2.43 -14.53
N SER A 42 18.10 -2.26 -14.08
CA SER A 42 19.09 -3.29 -13.76
C SER A 42 20.05 -2.78 -12.65
N PRO A 43 20.59 -3.66 -11.78
CA PRO A 43 20.23 -5.06 -11.60
C PRO A 43 18.80 -5.22 -11.05
N GLU A 44 18.24 -6.43 -11.18
CA GLU A 44 16.86 -6.73 -10.77
C GLU A 44 16.54 -6.27 -9.33
N VAL A 45 17.51 -6.36 -8.42
CA VAL A 45 17.33 -5.91 -7.03
C VAL A 45 17.01 -4.42 -6.92
N ARG A 46 17.54 -3.55 -7.81
CA ARG A 46 17.18 -2.13 -7.85
C ARG A 46 15.73 -1.93 -8.30
N ARG A 47 15.31 -2.68 -9.32
CA ARG A 47 13.94 -2.66 -9.83
C ARG A 47 12.94 -3.09 -8.74
N THR A 48 13.25 -4.19 -8.06
CA THR A 48 12.44 -4.69 -6.94
C THR A 48 12.37 -3.68 -5.80
N ALA A 49 13.51 -3.09 -5.42
CA ALA A 49 13.57 -2.07 -4.38
C ALA A 49 12.73 -0.83 -4.73
N PHE A 50 12.85 -0.34 -5.96
CA PHE A 50 12.08 0.80 -6.46
C PHE A 50 10.59 0.53 -6.39
N TRP A 51 10.13 -0.58 -6.99
CA TRP A 51 8.71 -0.90 -6.99
C TRP A 51 8.16 -1.14 -5.59
N PHE A 52 8.92 -1.81 -4.72
CA PHE A 52 8.53 -1.99 -3.32
C PHE A 52 8.28 -0.65 -2.61
N VAL A 53 9.16 0.34 -2.77
CA VAL A 53 8.96 1.68 -2.18
C VAL A 53 7.80 2.42 -2.85
N MET A 54 7.67 2.35 -4.17
CA MET A 54 6.59 3.00 -4.91
C MET A 54 5.21 2.45 -4.56
N PHE A 55 5.10 1.14 -4.30
CA PHE A 55 3.87 0.54 -3.78
C PHE A 55 3.49 1.15 -2.43
N GLY A 56 4.45 1.46 -1.57
CA GLY A 56 4.20 2.20 -0.32
C GLY A 56 3.57 3.58 -0.56
N ALA A 57 4.07 4.35 -1.53
CA ALA A 57 3.50 5.64 -1.90
C ALA A 57 2.06 5.51 -2.46
N LEU A 58 1.79 4.48 -3.27
CA LEU A 58 0.44 4.20 -3.78
C LEU A 58 -0.53 3.80 -2.66
N LEU A 59 -0.07 3.04 -1.66
CA LEU A 59 -0.86 2.73 -0.45
C LEU A 59 -1.15 4.00 0.37
N MET A 60 -0.17 4.89 0.52
CA MET A 60 -0.38 6.18 1.19
C MET A 60 -1.44 7.01 0.46
N LEU A 61 -1.37 7.09 -0.87
CA LEU A 61 -2.38 7.77 -1.69
C LEU A 61 -3.77 7.16 -1.47
N ALA A 62 -3.91 5.84 -1.54
CA ALA A 62 -5.18 5.15 -1.28
C ALA A 62 -5.70 5.41 0.14
N GLY A 63 -4.80 5.46 1.13
CA GLY A 63 -5.11 5.83 2.51
C GLY A 63 -5.63 7.27 2.62
N GLN A 64 -4.99 8.23 1.96
CA GLN A 64 -5.44 9.62 1.91
C GLN A 64 -6.83 9.76 1.26
N VAL A 65 -7.07 9.02 0.17
CA VAL A 65 -8.40 8.96 -0.47
C VAL A 65 -9.44 8.38 0.48
N ALA A 66 -9.13 7.30 1.20
CA ALA A 66 -10.04 6.72 2.20
C ALA A 66 -10.33 7.68 3.36
N ILE A 67 -9.31 8.38 3.86
CA ILE A 67 -9.46 9.39 4.92
C ILE A 67 -10.36 10.53 4.46
N HIS A 68 -10.14 11.02 3.23
CA HIS A 68 -10.97 12.06 2.64
C HIS A 68 -12.42 11.60 2.47
N ALA A 69 -12.64 10.39 1.93
CA ALA A 69 -13.95 9.80 1.74
C ALA A 69 -14.73 9.71 3.06
N VAL A 70 -14.08 9.27 4.15
CA VAL A 70 -14.67 9.27 5.49
C VAL A 70 -15.02 10.70 5.95
N GLY A 71 -14.12 11.67 5.71
CA GLY A 71 -14.31 13.06 6.11
C GLY A 71 -15.52 13.74 5.46
N ILE A 72 -15.89 13.33 4.24
CA ILE A 72 -17.06 13.84 3.52
C ILE A 72 -18.25 12.85 3.53
N ASN A 73 -18.17 11.75 4.29
CA ASN A 73 -19.16 10.66 4.34
C ASN A 73 -19.48 10.06 2.95
N ASP A 74 -18.50 10.01 2.05
CA ASP A 74 -18.58 9.31 0.77
C ASP A 74 -18.29 7.81 0.95
N LEU A 75 -19.33 7.07 1.29
CA LEU A 75 -19.25 5.63 1.52
C LEU A 75 -18.98 4.84 0.23
N TYR A 76 -19.35 5.39 -0.93
CA TYR A 76 -19.12 4.72 -2.21
C TYR A 76 -17.64 4.75 -2.57
N LEU A 77 -16.98 5.91 -2.43
CA LEU A 77 -15.54 6.02 -2.63
C LEU A 77 -14.76 5.16 -1.62
N LEU A 78 -15.18 5.16 -0.35
CA LEU A 78 -14.57 4.29 0.66
C LEU A 78 -14.69 2.80 0.28
N ARG A 79 -15.84 2.38 -0.25
CA ARG A 79 -16.07 1.02 -0.74
C ARG A 79 -15.19 0.69 -1.94
N LEU A 80 -15.04 1.61 -2.89
CA LEU A 80 -14.16 1.41 -4.05
C LEU A 80 -12.72 1.17 -3.62
N VAL A 81 -12.21 1.98 -2.67
CA VAL A 81 -10.86 1.78 -2.12
C VAL A 81 -10.76 0.39 -1.46
N GLY A 82 -11.71 0.04 -0.58
CA GLY A 82 -11.71 -1.23 0.14
C GLY A 82 -11.77 -2.45 -0.78
N VAL A 83 -12.70 -2.47 -1.74
CA VAL A 83 -12.88 -3.62 -2.65
C VAL A 83 -11.68 -3.80 -3.58
N ASN A 84 -11.16 -2.72 -4.18
CA ASN A 84 -9.98 -2.83 -5.05
C ASN A 84 -8.76 -3.34 -4.26
N LEU A 85 -8.55 -2.82 -3.04
CA LEU A 85 -7.46 -3.30 -2.20
C LEU A 85 -7.65 -4.76 -1.78
N LEU A 86 -8.89 -5.20 -1.52
CA LEU A 86 -9.19 -6.59 -1.17
C LEU A 86 -8.89 -7.53 -2.33
N VAL A 87 -9.29 -7.16 -3.55
CA VAL A 87 -8.98 -7.94 -4.76
C VAL A 87 -7.47 -8.06 -4.97
N VAL A 88 -6.74 -6.94 -4.91
CA VAL A 88 -5.27 -6.95 -5.04
C VAL A 88 -4.62 -7.79 -3.94
N SER A 89 -5.09 -7.68 -2.70
CA SER A 89 -4.57 -8.44 -1.57
C SER A 89 -4.86 -9.94 -1.71
N ALA A 90 -6.04 -10.31 -2.19
CA ALA A 90 -6.40 -11.70 -2.45
C ALA A 90 -5.51 -12.31 -3.54
N VAL A 91 -5.30 -11.60 -4.66
CA VAL A 91 -4.36 -12.02 -5.71
C VAL A 91 -2.94 -12.18 -5.14
N GLY A 92 -2.49 -11.21 -4.33
CA GLY A 92 -1.17 -11.25 -3.69
C GLY A 92 -1.00 -12.43 -2.73
N LEU A 93 -2.02 -12.74 -1.93
CA LEU A 93 -2.00 -13.89 -1.02
C LEU A 93 -1.97 -15.22 -1.76
N VAL A 94 -2.71 -15.35 -2.87
CA VAL A 94 -2.68 -16.55 -3.72
C VAL A 94 -1.32 -16.70 -4.38
N ALA A 95 -0.77 -15.61 -4.91
CA ALA A 95 0.53 -15.64 -5.58
C ALA A 95 1.71 -15.89 -4.61
N LEU A 96 1.63 -15.34 -3.39
CA LEU A 96 2.69 -15.39 -2.38
C LEU A 96 2.09 -15.60 -0.96
N PRO A 97 1.75 -16.85 -0.58
CA PRO A 97 1.04 -17.14 0.67
C PRO A 97 1.78 -16.77 1.96
N LYS A 98 3.11 -16.75 1.93
CA LYS A 98 3.96 -16.39 3.09
C LYS A 98 4.33 -14.89 3.13
N SER A 99 3.64 -14.06 2.37
CA SER A 99 3.89 -12.62 2.28
C SER A 99 3.17 -11.83 3.39
N PRO A 100 3.60 -10.59 3.66
CA PRO A 100 2.87 -9.67 4.53
C PRO A 100 1.51 -9.20 3.95
N PHE A 101 1.04 -9.71 2.81
CA PHE A 101 -0.25 -9.32 2.20
C PHE A 101 -1.47 -9.62 3.08
N LEU A 102 -1.32 -10.42 4.15
CA LEU A 102 -2.38 -10.64 5.14
C LEU A 102 -2.82 -9.32 5.79
N ALA A 103 -1.90 -8.37 6.04
CA ALA A 103 -2.25 -7.06 6.58
C ALA A 103 -3.14 -6.26 5.61
N GLY A 104 -2.82 -6.28 4.31
CA GLY A 104 -3.62 -5.64 3.27
C GLY A 104 -5.02 -6.23 3.16
N ALA A 105 -5.15 -7.56 3.24
CA ALA A 105 -6.44 -8.25 3.21
C ALA A 105 -7.31 -7.90 4.44
N LEU A 106 -6.71 -7.88 5.64
CA LEU A 106 -7.44 -7.51 6.87
C LEU A 106 -7.89 -6.04 6.84
N ILE A 107 -6.99 -5.12 6.48
CA ILE A 107 -7.31 -3.69 6.41
C ILE A 107 -8.42 -3.44 5.37
N SER A 108 -8.31 -4.04 4.18
CA SER A 108 -9.33 -3.89 3.14
C SER A 108 -10.69 -4.46 3.54
N ALA A 109 -10.73 -5.63 4.19
CA ALA A 109 -11.99 -6.19 4.72
C ALA A 109 -12.65 -5.24 5.75
N LEU A 110 -11.85 -4.63 6.63
CA LEU A 110 -12.35 -3.63 7.59
C LEU A 110 -12.87 -2.37 6.88
N ILE A 111 -12.18 -1.88 5.84
CA ILE A 111 -12.64 -0.73 5.05
C ILE A 111 -13.97 -1.04 4.37
N VAL A 112 -14.11 -2.23 3.78
CA VAL A 112 -15.36 -2.68 3.16
C VAL A 112 -16.48 -2.73 4.21
N ALA A 113 -16.26 -3.35 5.36
CA ALA A 113 -17.25 -3.41 6.44
C ALA A 113 -17.68 -2.00 6.92
N ALA A 114 -16.72 -1.09 7.09
CA ALA A 114 -16.99 0.30 7.45
C ALA A 114 -17.80 1.05 6.37
N SER A 115 -17.56 0.76 5.08
CA SER A 115 -18.32 1.36 3.97
C SER A 115 -19.79 0.93 3.91
N TYR A 116 -20.13 -0.18 4.55
CA TYR A 116 -21.50 -0.66 4.72
C TYR A 116 -22.09 -0.32 6.11
N ARG A 117 -21.34 0.42 6.95
CA ARG A 117 -21.73 0.76 8.33
C ARG A 117 -21.98 -0.45 9.23
N ILE A 118 -21.32 -1.57 8.94
CA ILE A 118 -21.36 -2.76 9.79
C ILE A 118 -20.53 -2.51 11.07
N ILE A 119 -19.47 -1.69 10.95
CA ILE A 119 -18.54 -1.27 12.00
C ILE A 119 -18.29 0.25 11.90
#